data_AF-A0A357XWP4-F1
#
_entry.id   AF-A0A357XWP4-F1
#
_cell.length_a   1.000
_cell.length_b   1.000
_cell.length_c   1.000
_cell.angle_alpha   90.00
_cell.angle_beta   90.00
_cell.angle_gamma   90.00
#
_symmetry.space_group_name_H-M   'P 1'
#
loop_
_entity.id
_entity.type
_entity.pdbx_description
1 polymer ?
#
loop_
_entity_poly.entity_id
_entity_poly.type
_entity_poly.pdbx_seq_one_letter_code
_entity_poly.pdbx_strand_id
1 'polypeptide(L)'
;MFRTGRVICVRGHSPHFGFHDRSRRNPLFSIPRSVRSFRLGRRSGLIQKDLRMPRKPLIGINTDYRSSQKNTPALSVVFAGYYDALLKAGALPVIIPPFPENKDLNSNLDQILDLLDGVVMVGGADLDPRRDGYMLHPSVRPMEERRETFDRFLIDKVGERRLPLFAIGAGMQLLNVS
;
A
#
# COMPACT_ATOMS: atom_id res chain seq x y z
N MET A 1 -17.67 -5.56 -14.73
CA MET A 1 -17.06 -5.13 -16.01
C MET A 1 -16.05 -4.02 -15.72
N PHE A 2 -14.83 -4.38 -15.30
CA PHE A 2 -13.76 -3.42 -15.00
C PHE A 2 -13.24 -2.81 -16.31
N ARG A 3 -13.51 -1.51 -16.54
CA ARG A 3 -12.90 -0.75 -17.63
C ARG A 3 -11.77 0.11 -17.08
N THR A 4 -10.55 -0.26 -17.47
CA THR A 4 -9.32 0.56 -17.53
C THR A 4 -8.91 1.30 -16.25
N GLY A 5 -8.61 0.55 -15.19
CA GLY A 5 -7.52 0.91 -14.27
C GLY A 5 -6.23 0.23 -14.77
N ARG A 6 -5.06 0.87 -14.65
CA ARG A 6 -3.78 0.20 -14.95
C ARG A 6 -3.54 -0.90 -13.91
N VAL A 7 -4.02 -2.11 -14.21
CA VAL A 7 -3.62 -3.33 -13.50
C VAL A 7 -2.27 -3.74 -14.08
N ILE A 8 -1.22 -3.61 -13.28
CA ILE A 8 0.11 -4.12 -13.64
C ILE A 8 0.22 -5.53 -13.05
N CYS A 9 0.73 -6.49 -13.81
CA CYS A 9 0.93 -7.87 -13.38
C CYS A 9 2.42 -8.21 -13.56
N VAL A 10 3.12 -8.59 -12.49
CA VAL A 10 4.56 -8.93 -12.54
C VAL A 10 4.81 -10.26 -11.85
N ARG A 11 5.49 -11.19 -12.54
CA ARG A 11 6.01 -12.45 -11.95
C ARG A 11 7.38 -12.17 -11.34
N GLY A 12 7.57 -12.46 -10.05
CA GLY A 12 8.81 -12.16 -9.32
C GLY A 12 9.99 -13.07 -9.68
N HIS A 13 11.16 -12.47 -9.87
CA HIS A 13 12.49 -13.10 -9.79
C HIS A 13 13.41 -12.16 -9.02
N SER A 14 14.11 -12.67 -8.00
CA SER A 14 14.97 -11.89 -7.10
C SER A 14 16.45 -12.05 -7.46
N PRO A 15 17.27 -10.99 -7.35
CA PRO A 15 18.69 -11.17 -7.05
C PRO A 15 19.19 -10.31 -5.86
N HIS A 16 20.12 -10.89 -5.10
CA HIS A 16 20.87 -10.32 -3.99
C HIS A 16 21.88 -9.26 -4.43
N PHE A 17 22.09 -8.19 -3.65
CA PHE A 17 23.31 -7.38 -3.65
C PHE A 17 23.53 -6.70 -2.28
N GLY A 18 24.75 -6.82 -1.74
CA GLY A 18 25.23 -6.11 -0.55
C GLY A 18 26.10 -4.91 -0.91
N PHE A 19 26.26 -3.95 0.02
CA PHE A 19 27.25 -2.86 -0.10
C PHE A 19 27.72 -2.32 1.27
N HIS A 20 28.98 -1.93 1.32
CA HIS A 20 29.77 -1.44 2.47
C HIS A 20 29.89 0.11 2.46
N ASP A 21 29.84 0.69 3.66
CA ASP A 21 30.64 1.80 4.26
C ASP A 21 31.06 3.06 3.44
N ARG A 22 30.80 4.29 3.95
CA ARG A 22 31.78 5.19 4.63
C ARG A 22 31.42 6.71 4.67
N SER A 23 31.46 7.24 5.91
CA SER A 23 31.98 8.54 6.39
C SER A 23 31.50 9.95 5.93
N ARG A 24 30.93 10.68 6.92
CA ARG A 24 31.27 12.00 7.52
C ARG A 24 31.77 13.18 6.62
N ARG A 25 31.15 14.38 6.75
CA ARG A 25 31.55 15.58 7.56
C ARG A 25 30.86 16.88 7.06
N ASN A 26 30.45 17.73 8.02
CA ASN A 26 30.05 19.16 7.91
C ASN A 26 31.33 20.06 7.98
N PRO A 27 31.35 21.40 7.68
CA PRO A 27 30.50 22.41 8.37
C PRO A 27 30.21 23.79 7.69
N LEU A 28 29.26 24.51 8.31
CA LEU A 28 29.12 25.97 8.57
C LEU A 28 29.46 27.03 7.49
N PHE A 29 28.46 27.87 7.15
CA PHE A 29 28.65 29.17 6.48
C PHE A 29 27.81 30.27 7.14
N SER A 30 28.43 31.43 7.35
CA SER A 30 27.92 32.64 8.01
C SER A 30 27.24 33.61 7.03
N ILE A 31 26.24 34.36 7.49
CA ILE A 31 25.42 35.30 6.70
C ILE A 31 25.75 36.75 7.09
N PRO A 32 26.03 37.68 6.16
CA PRO A 32 26.11 39.10 6.47
C PRO A 32 24.75 39.81 6.39
N ARG A 33 24.55 40.74 7.34
CA ARG A 33 23.42 41.67 7.47
C ARG A 33 23.51 42.81 6.46
N SER A 34 22.47 43.03 5.67
CA SER A 34 22.05 44.36 5.14
C SER A 34 20.91 44.18 4.14
N VAL A 35 19.67 44.48 4.52
CA VAL A 35 18.58 44.65 3.56
C VAL A 35 18.03 46.07 3.72
N ARG A 36 18.37 46.92 2.74
CA ARG A 36 17.76 48.24 2.52
C ARG A 36 16.28 48.06 2.21
N SER A 37 15.43 48.90 2.79
CA SER A 37 14.00 48.92 2.52
C SER A 37 13.74 49.20 1.04
N PHE A 38 13.17 48.22 0.35
CA PHE A 38 12.73 48.37 -1.03
C PHE A 38 11.20 48.56 -1.01
N ARG A 39 10.74 49.70 -1.54
CA ARG A 39 9.31 50.05 -1.62
C ARG A 39 8.55 48.98 -2.41
N LEU A 40 7.48 48.46 -1.82
CA LEU A 40 6.58 47.50 -2.45
C LEU A 40 5.69 48.22 -3.48
N GLY A 41 6.11 48.22 -4.74
CA GLY A 41 5.26 48.58 -5.86
C GLY A 41 4.22 47.48 -6.12
N ARG A 42 2.94 47.88 -6.18
CA ARG A 42 1.82 47.03 -6.61
C ARG A 42 2.10 46.41 -7.99
N ARG A 43 2.21 45.09 -8.05
CA ARG A 43 2.09 44.25 -9.25
C ARG A 43 1.26 43.03 -8.86
N SER A 44 -0.03 43.04 -9.14
CA SER A 44 -0.64 42.38 -10.31
C SER A 44 -0.34 40.88 -10.39
N GLY A 45 -1.29 40.07 -9.90
CA GLY A 45 -1.58 38.71 -10.39
C GLY A 45 -0.42 37.71 -10.41
N LEU A 46 0.10 37.33 -9.24
CA LEU A 46 0.81 36.05 -9.13
C LEU A 46 -0.24 34.95 -8.94
N ILE A 47 -0.44 34.11 -9.96
CA ILE A 47 -0.98 32.77 -9.76
C ILE A 47 -0.07 32.12 -8.73
N GLN A 48 -0.59 31.94 -7.53
CA GLN A 48 0.08 31.24 -6.45
C GLN A 48 0.13 29.77 -6.85
N LYS A 49 1.14 29.40 -7.66
CA LYS A 49 1.45 27.99 -7.91
C LYS A 49 1.66 27.38 -6.54
N ASP A 50 0.77 26.49 -6.16
CA ASP A 50 0.81 25.76 -4.91
C ASP A 50 2.20 25.13 -4.77
N LEU A 51 3.07 25.74 -3.97
CA LEU A 51 4.43 25.25 -3.66
C LEU A 51 4.34 24.08 -2.68
N ARG A 52 3.37 23.18 -2.88
CA ARG A 52 3.36 21.89 -2.22
C ARG A 52 4.51 21.11 -2.83
N MET A 53 5.53 20.87 -2.03
CA MET A 53 6.51 19.82 -2.30
C MET A 53 5.74 18.58 -2.77
N PRO A 54 6.09 17.97 -3.92
CA PRO A 54 5.34 16.83 -4.44
C PRO A 54 5.28 15.76 -3.35
N ARG A 55 4.08 15.51 -2.84
CA ARG A 55 3.87 14.51 -1.78
C ARG A 55 4.16 13.15 -2.38
N LYS A 56 4.98 12.34 -1.69
CA LYS A 56 5.18 10.95 -2.06
C LYS A 56 3.83 10.21 -2.03
N PRO A 57 3.52 9.36 -3.02
CA PRO A 57 2.26 8.62 -3.02
C PRO A 57 2.21 7.68 -1.81
N LEU A 58 1.09 7.69 -1.09
CA LEU A 58 0.78 6.77 0.00
C LEU A 58 0.15 5.52 -0.59
N ILE A 59 0.80 4.38 -0.39
CA ILE A 59 0.38 3.11 -0.98
C ILE A 59 0.01 2.14 0.14
N GLY A 60 -1.25 1.73 0.16
CA GLY A 60 -1.76 0.73 1.09
C GLY A 60 -1.21 -0.66 0.79
N ILE A 61 -0.86 -1.43 1.80
CA ILE A 61 -0.42 -2.82 1.68
C ILE A 61 -1.18 -3.65 2.70
N ASN A 62 -1.97 -4.62 2.24
CA ASN A 62 -2.61 -5.57 3.16
C ASN A 62 -1.58 -6.55 3.77
N THR A 63 -1.87 -7.11 4.93
CA THR A 63 -0.96 -8.06 5.60
C THR A 63 -1.53 -9.46 5.65
N ASP A 64 -0.68 -10.48 5.61
CA ASP A 64 -1.07 -11.83 5.99
C ASP A 64 -1.57 -11.83 7.44
N TYR A 65 -2.41 -12.78 7.81
CA TYR A 65 -2.93 -12.91 9.16
C TYR A 65 -2.80 -14.36 9.61
N ARG A 66 -2.30 -14.55 10.82
CA ARG A 66 -2.27 -15.87 11.46
C ARG A 66 -3.01 -15.76 12.78
N SER A 67 -4.00 -16.64 12.94
CA SER A 67 -4.79 -16.72 14.17
C SER A 67 -3.91 -17.08 15.38
N SER A 68 -4.42 -16.76 16.57
CA SER A 68 -3.71 -17.11 17.80
C SER A 68 -3.63 -18.63 17.93
N GLN A 69 -2.45 -19.11 18.30
CA GLN A 69 -2.22 -20.51 18.68
C GLN A 69 -1.94 -20.59 20.17
N LYS A 70 -1.98 -21.80 20.76
CA LYS A 70 -1.92 -22.04 22.22
C LYS A 70 -0.88 -21.20 22.98
N ASN A 71 0.28 -20.93 22.37
CA ASN A 71 1.37 -20.16 22.96
C ASN A 71 1.78 -18.92 22.13
N THR A 72 0.95 -18.49 21.17
CA THR A 72 1.31 -17.40 20.26
C THR A 72 0.11 -16.50 19.99
N PRO A 73 0.22 -15.17 20.23
CA PRO A 73 -0.85 -14.24 19.92
C PRO A 73 -1.09 -14.19 18.40
N ALA A 74 -2.28 -13.72 18.01
CA ALA A 74 -2.56 -13.46 16.60
C ALA A 74 -1.58 -12.42 16.03
N LEU A 75 -1.16 -12.63 14.79
CA LEU A 75 -0.11 -11.83 14.17
C LEU A 75 -0.44 -11.46 12.72
N SER A 76 -0.04 -10.26 12.35
CA SER A 76 -0.13 -9.73 10.99
C SER A 76 1.27 -9.61 10.41
N VAL A 77 1.49 -10.17 9.23
CA VAL A 77 2.83 -10.24 8.62
C VAL A 77 2.81 -9.68 7.20
N VAL A 78 3.86 -8.94 6.88
CA VAL A 78 4.15 -8.52 5.51
C VAL A 78 5.62 -8.81 5.24
N PHE A 79 5.92 -9.39 4.08
CA PHE A 79 7.31 -9.63 3.68
C PHE A 79 7.99 -8.32 3.29
N ALA A 80 9.24 -8.15 3.71
CA ALA A 80 9.99 -6.91 3.51
C ALA A 80 10.05 -6.42 2.06
N GLY A 81 10.13 -7.37 1.12
CA GLY A 81 10.18 -7.08 -0.31
C GLY A 81 9.03 -6.22 -0.83
N TYR A 82 7.83 -6.28 -0.23
CA TYR A 82 6.70 -5.45 -0.65
C TYR A 82 6.94 -3.97 -0.35
N TYR A 83 7.29 -3.63 0.89
CA TYR A 83 7.49 -2.24 1.27
C TYR A 83 8.85 -1.71 0.79
N ASP A 84 9.88 -2.54 0.70
CA ASP A 84 11.18 -2.15 0.14
C ASP A 84 11.08 -1.78 -1.34
N ALA A 85 10.29 -2.52 -2.13
CA ALA A 85 10.05 -2.21 -3.53
C ALA A 85 9.32 -0.86 -3.69
N LEU A 86 8.34 -0.57 -2.84
CA LEU A 86 7.61 0.71 -2.86
C LEU A 86 8.51 1.89 -2.47
N LEU A 87 9.33 1.74 -1.44
CA LEU A 87 10.30 2.77 -1.04
C LEU A 87 11.30 3.07 -2.17
N LYS A 88 11.79 2.04 -2.86
CA LYS A 88 12.65 2.18 -4.05
C LYS A 88 11.94 2.89 -5.21
N ALA A 89 10.63 2.68 -5.36
CA ALA A 89 9.80 3.37 -6.35
C ALA A 89 9.43 4.82 -5.95
N GLY A 90 9.87 5.31 -4.79
CA GLY A 90 9.58 6.66 -4.30
C GLY A 90 8.20 6.80 -3.62
N ALA A 91 7.52 5.68 -3.36
CA ALA A 91 6.25 5.64 -2.64
C ALA A 91 6.46 5.42 -1.14
N LEU A 92 5.45 5.80 -0.34
CA LEU A 92 5.41 5.58 1.10
C LEU A 92 4.41 4.46 1.42
N PRO A 93 4.85 3.35 2.05
CA PRO A 93 3.99 2.22 2.37
C PRO A 93 3.13 2.51 3.61
N VAL A 94 1.85 2.14 3.55
CA VAL A 94 0.90 2.17 4.67
C VAL A 94 0.39 0.74 4.88
N ILE A 95 0.65 0.18 6.06
CA ILE A 95 0.24 -1.19 6.38
C ILE A 95 -1.23 -1.21 6.80
N ILE A 96 -2.03 -2.07 6.15
CA ILE A 96 -3.44 -2.27 6.41
C ILE A 96 -3.63 -3.71 6.93
N PRO A 97 -3.74 -3.92 8.25
CA PRO A 97 -3.97 -5.27 8.77
C PRO A 97 -5.41 -5.73 8.46
N PRO A 98 -5.67 -7.04 8.35
CA PRO A 98 -7.02 -7.57 8.19
C PRO A 98 -7.93 -7.17 9.35
N PHE A 99 -8.85 -6.25 9.09
CA PHE A 99 -9.83 -5.80 10.06
C PHE A 99 -10.81 -6.94 10.38
N PRO A 100 -11.28 -7.04 11.63
CA PRO A 100 -12.35 -7.98 11.95
C PRO A 100 -13.64 -7.53 11.28
N GLU A 101 -14.48 -8.49 10.89
CA GLU A 101 -15.79 -8.21 10.33
C GLU A 101 -16.72 -7.69 11.44
N ASN A 102 -16.92 -6.37 11.47
CA ASN A 102 -17.78 -5.69 12.44
C ASN A 102 -18.50 -4.51 11.77
N LYS A 103 -19.41 -3.85 12.50
CA LYS A 103 -20.22 -2.75 11.97
C LYS A 103 -19.40 -1.56 11.47
N ASP A 104 -18.20 -1.38 12.00
CA ASP A 104 -17.32 -0.26 11.67
C ASP A 104 -16.32 -0.60 10.55
N LEU A 105 -16.30 -1.84 10.04
CA LEU A 105 -15.37 -2.28 8.99
C LEU A 105 -15.41 -1.35 7.78
N ASN A 106 -16.63 -1.02 7.33
CA ASN A 106 -16.85 -0.19 6.15
C ASN A 106 -16.35 1.24 6.37
N SER A 107 -16.76 1.89 7.46
CA SER A 107 -16.38 3.27 7.78
C SER A 107 -14.88 3.43 8.07
N ASN A 108 -14.25 2.45 8.71
CA ASN A 108 -12.82 2.45 8.98
C ASN A 108 -12.01 2.27 7.70
N LEU A 109 -12.44 1.35 6.83
CA LEU A 109 -11.75 1.11 5.58
C LEU A 109 -11.89 2.30 4.62
N ASP A 110 -13.08 2.90 4.54
CA ASP A 110 -13.32 4.07 3.71
C ASP A 110 -12.41 5.25 4.08
N GLN A 111 -12.28 5.53 5.38
CA GLN A 111 -11.39 6.59 5.88
C GLN A 111 -9.92 6.35 5.52
N ILE A 112 -9.47 5.09 5.55
CA ILE A 112 -8.10 4.76 5.16
C ILE A 112 -7.92 4.90 3.66
N LEU A 113 -8.86 4.38 2.85
CA LEU A 113 -8.79 4.45 1.40
C LEU A 113 -8.85 5.89 0.86
N ASP A 114 -9.51 6.81 1.57
CA ASP A 114 -9.52 8.26 1.23
C ASP A 114 -8.12 8.90 1.31
N LEU A 115 -7.20 8.33 2.08
CA LEU A 115 -5.85 8.85 2.26
C LEU A 115 -4.84 8.26 1.26
N LEU A 116 -5.21 7.19 0.56
CA LEU A 116 -4.29 6.40 -0.26
C LEU A 116 -4.35 6.80 -1.72
N ASP A 117 -3.19 6.79 -2.36
CA ASP A 117 -3.03 7.05 -3.79
C ASP A 117 -3.07 5.74 -4.62
N GLY A 118 -3.07 4.58 -3.94
CA GLY A 118 -3.16 3.25 -4.53
C GLY A 118 -2.99 2.15 -3.49
N VAL A 119 -3.20 0.91 -3.92
CA VAL A 119 -3.14 -0.28 -3.05
C VAL A 119 -2.32 -1.39 -3.71
N VAL A 120 -1.52 -2.07 -2.89
CA VAL A 120 -0.81 -3.30 -3.23
C VAL A 120 -1.43 -4.46 -2.45
N MET A 121 -1.89 -5.48 -3.17
CA MET A 121 -2.35 -6.73 -2.57
C MET A 121 -1.20 -7.73 -2.50
N VAL A 122 -0.84 -8.12 -1.29
CA VAL A 122 0.20 -9.13 -1.06
C VAL A 122 -0.32 -10.51 -1.40
N GLY A 123 0.57 -11.36 -1.91
CA GLY A 123 0.32 -12.79 -2.06
C GLY A 123 0.23 -13.48 -0.70
N GLY A 124 -0.18 -14.75 -0.73
CA GLY A 124 -0.37 -15.55 0.47
C GLY A 124 -0.74 -16.98 0.10
N ALA A 125 -1.36 -17.67 1.06
CA ALA A 125 -1.99 -18.97 0.85
C ALA A 125 -3.15 -18.88 -0.18
N ASP A 126 -3.69 -20.04 -0.56
CA ASP A 126 -4.72 -20.11 -1.60
C ASP A 126 -6.04 -19.48 -1.13
N LEU A 127 -6.82 -18.93 -2.05
CA LEU A 127 -8.23 -18.58 -1.78
C LEU A 127 -9.02 -19.86 -1.50
N ASP A 128 -10.03 -19.79 -0.64
CA ASP A 128 -10.93 -20.91 -0.40
C ASP A 128 -11.86 -21.12 -1.61
N PRO A 129 -11.67 -22.21 -2.40
CA PRO A 129 -12.47 -22.46 -3.60
C PRO A 129 -13.96 -22.60 -3.30
N ARG A 130 -14.33 -22.96 -2.07
CA ARG A 130 -15.73 -23.13 -1.65
C ARG A 130 -16.49 -21.80 -1.67
N ARG A 131 -15.79 -20.68 -1.47
CA ARG A 131 -16.39 -19.34 -1.51
C ARG A 131 -16.79 -18.92 -2.93
N ASP A 132 -16.19 -19.53 -3.94
CA ASP A 132 -16.47 -19.29 -5.35
C ASP A 132 -17.28 -20.43 -6.00
N GLY A 133 -17.84 -21.34 -5.19
CA GLY A 133 -18.70 -22.45 -5.65
C GLY A 133 -17.96 -23.69 -6.15
N TYR A 134 -16.64 -23.76 -5.95
CA TYR A 134 -15.82 -24.91 -6.35
C TYR A 134 -15.59 -25.89 -5.19
N MET A 135 -15.29 -27.14 -5.53
CA MET A 135 -14.92 -28.16 -4.54
C MET A 135 -13.48 -27.97 -4.04
N LEU A 136 -13.27 -28.21 -2.74
CA LEU A 136 -11.95 -28.15 -2.12
C LEU A 136 -11.11 -29.37 -2.52
N HIS A 137 -10.01 -29.14 -3.24
CA HIS A 137 -9.05 -30.19 -3.58
C HIS A 137 -8.09 -30.45 -2.39
N PRO A 138 -7.69 -31.71 -2.09
CA PRO A 138 -6.86 -32.04 -0.92
C PRO A 138 -5.50 -31.33 -0.83
N SER A 139 -4.96 -30.88 -1.97
CA SER A 139 -3.69 -30.12 -2.02
C SER A 139 -3.85 -28.65 -1.65
N VAL A 140 -5.06 -28.11 -1.67
CA VAL A 140 -5.32 -26.70 -1.38
C VAL A 140 -5.13 -26.46 0.11
N ARG A 141 -4.44 -25.36 0.42
CA ARG A 141 -4.28 -24.87 1.79
C ARG A 141 -4.88 -23.48 1.83
N PRO A 142 -6.18 -23.37 2.18
CA PRO A 142 -6.86 -22.09 2.15
C PRO A 142 -6.22 -21.15 3.19
N MET A 143 -6.17 -19.87 2.84
CA MET A 143 -5.78 -18.82 3.75
C MET A 143 -6.77 -18.70 4.92
N GLU A 144 -6.34 -18.01 5.98
CA GLU A 144 -7.20 -17.73 7.12
C GLU A 144 -8.46 -16.96 6.69
N GLU A 145 -9.62 -17.37 7.20
CA GLU A 145 -10.92 -16.81 6.81
C GLU A 145 -10.98 -15.29 7.00
N ARG A 146 -10.42 -14.79 8.12
CA ARG A 146 -10.34 -13.34 8.38
C ARG A 146 -9.52 -12.61 7.32
N ARG A 147 -8.45 -13.22 6.81
CA ARG A 147 -7.62 -12.64 5.75
C ARG A 147 -8.40 -12.60 4.44
N GLU A 148 -9.05 -13.70 4.05
CA GLU A 148 -9.78 -13.75 2.79
C GLU A 148 -11.00 -12.83 2.78
N THR A 149 -11.79 -12.83 3.86
CA THR A 149 -12.97 -11.95 3.97
C THR A 149 -12.57 -10.48 3.87
N PHE A 150 -11.49 -10.09 4.55
CA PHE A 150 -10.97 -8.73 4.46
C PHE A 150 -10.47 -8.39 3.05
N ASP A 151 -9.73 -9.30 2.40
CA ASP A 151 -9.18 -9.05 1.06
C ASP A 151 -10.28 -8.89 0.02
N ARG A 152 -11.33 -9.72 0.07
CA ARG A 152 -12.52 -9.60 -0.78
C ARG A 152 -13.15 -8.22 -0.62
N PHE A 153 -13.42 -7.83 0.63
CA PHE A 153 -13.99 -6.52 0.95
C PHE A 153 -13.09 -5.35 0.51
N LEU A 154 -11.77 -5.49 0.67
CA LEU A 154 -10.80 -4.47 0.25
C LEU A 154 -10.77 -4.29 -1.27
N ILE A 155 -10.76 -5.38 -2.03
CA ILE A 155 -10.76 -5.30 -3.50
C ILE A 155 -12.04 -4.66 -4.03
N ASP A 156 -13.19 -5.01 -3.46
CA ASP A 156 -14.48 -4.42 -3.84
C ASP A 156 -14.46 -2.90 -3.63
N LYS A 157 -14.00 -2.45 -2.45
CA LYS A 157 -13.90 -1.03 -2.11
C LYS A 157 -12.89 -0.26 -2.95
N VAL A 158 -11.73 -0.86 -3.23
CA VAL A 158 -10.74 -0.29 -4.14
C VAL A 158 -11.32 -0.16 -5.55
N GLY A 159 -12.08 -1.16 -6.01
CA GLY A 159 -12.76 -1.18 -7.29
C GLY A 159 -13.84 -0.10 -7.42
N GLU A 160 -14.70 0.05 -6.40
CA GLU A 160 -15.71 1.12 -6.32
C GLU A 160 -15.09 2.51 -6.49
N ARG A 161 -13.93 2.73 -5.84
CA ARG A 161 -13.20 4.00 -5.85
C ARG A 161 -12.32 4.21 -7.09
N ARG A 162 -12.13 3.17 -7.91
CA ARG A 162 -11.19 3.14 -9.03
C ARG A 162 -9.77 3.52 -8.61
N LEU A 163 -9.38 3.12 -7.40
CA LEU A 163 -8.02 3.33 -6.91
C LEU A 163 -7.05 2.44 -7.71
N PRO A 164 -5.85 2.94 -8.06
CA PRO A 164 -4.81 2.12 -8.66
C PRO A 164 -4.50 0.91 -7.78
N LEU A 165 -4.54 -0.29 -8.37
CA LEU A 165 -4.34 -1.55 -7.67
C LEU A 165 -3.25 -2.37 -8.34
N PHE A 166 -2.30 -2.85 -7.54
CA PHE A 166 -1.28 -3.81 -7.95
C PHE A 166 -1.38 -5.06 -7.11
N ALA A 167 -1.65 -6.22 -7.74
CA ALA A 167 -1.95 -7.44 -7.01
C ALA A 167 -0.96 -8.55 -7.34
N ILE A 168 -0.48 -9.25 -6.31
CA ILE A 168 0.52 -10.32 -6.42
C ILE A 168 -0.04 -11.61 -5.83
N GLY A 169 0.19 -12.74 -6.51
CA GLY A 169 -0.18 -14.08 -6.01
C GLY A 169 -1.69 -14.19 -5.73
N ALA A 170 -2.04 -14.45 -4.47
CA ALA A 170 -3.43 -14.50 -4.01
C ALA A 170 -4.24 -13.24 -4.35
N GLY A 171 -3.64 -12.04 -4.28
CA GLY A 171 -4.33 -10.81 -4.69
C GLY A 171 -4.70 -10.80 -6.18
N MET A 172 -3.85 -11.36 -7.04
CA MET A 172 -4.10 -11.48 -8.48
C MET A 172 -5.18 -12.55 -8.75
N GLN A 173 -5.15 -13.66 -8.02
CA GLN A 173 -6.22 -14.66 -8.07
C GLN A 173 -7.56 -14.01 -7.71
N LEU A 174 -7.57 -13.18 -6.67
CA LEU A 174 -8.78 -12.54 -6.18
C LEU A 174 -9.37 -11.58 -7.21
N LEU A 175 -8.55 -10.77 -7.88
CA LEU A 175 -9.01 -9.93 -8.99
C LEU A 175 -9.68 -10.68 -10.13
N ASN A 176 -9.42 -11.98 -10.28
CA ASN A 176 -10.01 -12.79 -11.34
C ASN A 176 -11.35 -13.42 -10.93
N VAL A 177 -11.62 -13.53 -9.64
CA VAL A 177 -12.87 -14.10 -9.10
C VAL A 177 -13.81 -13.05 -8.51
N SER A 178 -13.36 -11.80 -8.39
CA SER A 178 -14.14 -10.62 -7.98
C SER A 178 -14.88 -9.94 -9.14
#